data_AF-A0A0U0W1F3-F1
#
_entry.id   AF-A0A0U0W1F3-F1
#
_cell.length_a   1.000
_cell.length_b   1.000
_cell.length_c   1.000
_cell.angle_alpha   90.00
_cell.angle_beta   90.00
_cell.angle_gamma   90.00
#
_symmetry.space_group_name_H-M   'P 1'
#
loop_
_entity.id
_entity.type
_entity.pdbx_description
1 polymer ?
#
loop_
_entity_poly.entity_id
_entity_poly.type
_entity_poly.pdbx_seq_one_letter_code
_entity_poly.pdbx_strand_id
1 'polypeptide(L)' 'MTSLQTGGAFGAAMLQDNQIRDSDALLALRVNGADLSLDHGYPARIIVPALPGVHNTKWVAAIDFEAA' A
#
# COMPACT_ATOMS: atom_id res chain seq x y z
N MET A 1 -8.82 0.95 0.45
CA MET A 1 -7.69 0.50 1.31
C MET A 1 -7.58 1.41 2.51
N THR A 2 -7.32 0.85 3.69
CA THR A 2 -7.19 1.59 4.96
C THR A 2 -5.80 1.43 5.57
N SER A 3 -5.23 2.49 6.14
CA SER A 3 -3.91 2.50 6.79
C SER A 3 -4.02 2.50 8.33
N LEU A 4 -3.03 1.94 9.03
CA LEU A 4 -2.89 2.00 10.49
C LEU A 4 -2.37 3.36 11.01
N GLN A 5 -2.10 4.34 10.13
CA GLN A 5 -1.56 5.64 10.53
C GLN A 5 -2.56 6.44 11.38
N THR A 6 -2.22 6.70 12.64
CA THR A 6 -3.08 7.41 13.63
C THR A 6 -3.08 8.94 13.51
N GLY A 7 -2.53 9.51 12.43
CA GLY A 7 -2.52 10.95 12.17
C GLY A 7 -1.86 11.33 10.84
N GLY A 8 -2.59 12.05 9.99
CA GLY A 8 -2.16 12.50 8.65
C GLY A 8 -3.24 12.28 7.59
N ALA A 9 -3.13 12.98 6.45
CA ALA A 9 -4.15 13.01 5.38
C ALA A 9 -4.30 11.68 4.58
N PHE A 10 -3.73 10.56 5.03
CA PHE A 10 -3.56 9.33 4.25
C PHE A 10 -4.13 8.08 4.95
N GLY A 11 -5.23 8.24 5.70
CA GLY A 11 -5.92 7.11 6.35
C GLY A 11 -6.55 6.12 5.35
N ALA A 12 -6.81 6.57 4.12
CA ALA A 12 -7.34 5.71 3.05
C ALA A 12 -6.79 6.13 1.68
N ALA A 13 -6.65 5.14 0.78
CA ALA A 13 -6.33 5.34 -0.63
C ALA A 13 -7.23 4.45 -1.49
N MET A 14 -7.62 4.99 -2.65
CA MET A 14 -8.28 4.24 -3.73
C MET A 14 -7.25 3.97 -4.83
N LEU A 15 -7.17 2.72 -5.27
CA LEU A 15 -6.38 2.30 -6.42
C LEU A 15 -7.34 1.97 -7.56
N GLN A 16 -6.99 2.40 -8.77
CA GLN A 16 -7.76 2.12 -9.98
C GLN A 16 -7.39 0.74 -10.56
N ASP A 17 -8.23 0.19 -11.44
CA ASP A 17 -8.02 -1.14 -12.06
C ASP A 17 -6.66 -1.25 -12.77
N ASN A 18 -6.25 -0.21 -13.50
CA ASN A 18 -4.95 -0.19 -14.17
C ASN A 18 -3.76 -0.21 -13.20
N GLN A 19 -3.91 0.31 -11.98
CA GLN A 19 -2.88 0.36 -10.96
C GLN A 19 -2.72 -0.98 -10.25
N ILE A 20 -3.82 -1.70 -10.01
CA ILE A 20 -3.77 -3.03 -9.40
C ILE A 20 -3.37 -4.13 -10.39
N ARG A 21 -3.59 -3.92 -11.69
CA ARG A 21 -3.23 -4.85 -12.77
C ARG A 21 -1.84 -4.66 -13.33
N ASP A 22 -1.11 -3.64 -12.90
CA ASP A 22 0.29 -3.46 -13.29
C ASP A 22 1.12 -4.67 -12.82
N SER A 23 1.98 -5.21 -13.70
CA SER A 23 2.77 -6.41 -13.40
C SER A 23 3.76 -6.20 -12.26
N ASP A 24 4.16 -4.95 -12.00
CA ASP A 24 5.09 -4.59 -10.93
C ASP A 24 4.35 -4.08 -9.68
N ALA A 25 3.01 -4.10 -9.67
CA ALA A 25 2.22 -3.81 -8.48
C ALA A 25 2.27 -4.99 -7.50
N LEU A 26 2.56 -4.71 -6.21
CA LEU A 26 2.63 -5.75 -5.18
C LEU A 26 2.29 -5.25 -3.77
N LEU A 27 1.75 -6.17 -2.97
CA LEU A 27 1.62 -6.05 -1.52
C LEU A 27 2.87 -6.65 -0.87
N ALA A 28 3.77 -5.78 -0.40
CA ALA A 28 5.01 -6.18 0.25
C ALA A 28 4.76 -6.46 1.74
N LEU A 29 5.18 -7.64 2.20
CA LEU A 29 5.24 -8.01 3.61
C LEU A 29 6.68 -8.07 4.13
N ARG A 30 7.65 -8.18 3.21
CA ARG A 30 9.07 -8.38 3.47
C ARG A 30 9.91 -7.60 2.47
N VAL A 31 11.14 -7.28 2.86
CA VAL A 31 12.16 -6.68 2.00
C VAL A 31 13.50 -7.36 2.30
N ASN A 32 14.24 -7.72 1.25
CA ASN A 32 15.55 -8.40 1.37
C ASN A 32 15.53 -9.63 2.30
N GLY A 33 14.43 -10.40 2.28
CA GLY A 33 14.27 -11.59 3.12
C GLY A 33 13.99 -11.31 4.60
N ALA A 34 13.77 -10.06 5.01
CA ALA A 34 13.36 -9.70 6.37
C ALA A 34 11.95 -9.09 6.35
N ASP A 35 11.23 -9.18 7.47
CA ASP A 35 9.96 -8.47 7.63
C ASP A 35 10.17 -6.97 7.49
N LEU A 36 9.14 -6.25 7.03
CA LEU A 36 9.21 -4.80 6.96
C LEU A 36 9.50 -4.24 8.37
N SER A 37 10.32 -3.21 8.45
CA SER A 37 10.38 -2.36 9.64
C SER A 37 9.15 -1.46 9.71
N LEU A 38 8.94 -0.80 10.85
CA LEU A 38 7.90 0.22 10.97
C LEU A 38 8.07 1.33 9.93
N ASP A 39 9.30 1.82 9.72
CA ASP A 39 9.58 2.85 8.71
C ASP A 39 9.33 2.37 7.27
N HIS A 40 9.42 1.06 7.04
CA HIS A 40 9.14 0.44 5.74
C HIS A 40 7.67 0.04 5.56
N GLY A 41 6.85 0.17 6.60
CA GLY A 41 5.40 -0.02 6.51
C GLY A 41 4.86 -1.30 7.15
N TYR A 42 5.56 -1.91 8.10
CA TYR A 42 5.05 -3.10 8.81
C TYR A 42 3.59 -2.93 9.29
N PRO A 43 2.69 -3.90 9.07
CA PRO A 43 2.97 -5.26 8.58
C PRO A 43 3.02 -5.38 7.06
N ALA A 44 2.52 -4.38 6.33
CA ALA A 44 2.35 -4.47 4.90
C ALA A 44 2.36 -3.10 4.20
N ARG A 45 2.88 -3.06 2.98
CA ARG A 45 2.94 -1.84 2.14
C ARG A 45 2.53 -2.17 0.70
N ILE A 46 1.79 -1.27 0.07
CA ILE A 46 1.54 -1.33 -1.38
C ILE A 46 2.69 -0.62 -2.13
N ILE A 47 3.16 -1.28 -3.19
CA ILE A 47 4.08 -0.71 -4.18
C ILE A 47 3.37 -0.79 -5.52
N VAL A 48 3.20 0.33 -6.20
CA VAL A 48 2.66 0.41 -7.56
C VAL A 48 3.52 1.39 -8.34
N PRO A 49 3.96 1.06 -9.57
CA PRO A 49 4.74 1.98 -10.40
C PRO A 49 3.98 3.28 -10.71
N ALA A 50 4.74 4.36 -10.91
CA ALA A 50 4.23 5.64 -11.41
C ALA A 50 3.10 6.30 -10.59
N LEU A 51 2.86 5.85 -9.34
CA LEU A 51 1.99 6.59 -8.43
C LEU A 51 2.65 7.91 -8.02
N PRO A 52 1.92 9.04 -8.02
CA PRO A 52 2.38 10.27 -7.38
C PRO A 52 2.82 9.95 -5.96
N GLY A 53 4.01 10.42 -5.56
CA GLY A 53 4.87 9.89 -4.48
C GLY A 53 4.30 9.79 -3.05
N VAL A 54 3.01 10.08 -2.89
CA VAL A 54 2.26 10.03 -1.64
C VAL A 54 1.47 8.71 -1.47
N HIS A 55 1.35 7.90 -2.53
CA HIS A 55 0.53 6.67 -2.53
C HIS A 55 1.34 5.37 -2.48
N ASN A 56 2.59 5.43 -2.03
CA ASN A 56 3.28 4.26 -1.49
C ASN A 56 2.76 4.00 -0.07
N THR A 57 1.49 3.63 0.03
CA THR A 57 0.78 3.58 1.30
C THR A 57 1.40 2.52 2.20
N LYS A 58 2.08 3.00 3.24
CA LYS A 58 2.64 2.19 4.32
C LYS A 58 1.52 1.78 5.27
N TRP A 59 1.77 0.70 6.02
CA TRP A 59 0.91 0.26 7.12
C TRP A 59 -0.50 -0.13 6.67
N VAL A 60 -0.60 -0.94 5.59
CA VAL A 60 -1.87 -1.47 5.09
C VAL A 60 -2.54 -2.30 6.19
N ALA A 61 -3.75 -1.91 6.57
CA ALA A 61 -4.58 -2.66 7.52
C ALA A 61 -5.60 -3.55 6.81
N ALA A 62 -6.22 -3.01 5.75
CA ALA A 62 -7.29 -3.68 5.02
C ALA A 62 -7.32 -3.25 3.54
N ILE A 63 -7.73 -4.18 2.68
CA ILE A 63 -8.01 -3.97 1.27
C ILE A 63 -9.42 -4.49 1.01
N ASP A 64 -10.31 -3.57 0.66
CA ASP A 64 -11.68 -3.87 0.27
C ASP A 64 -11.80 -3.71 -1.25
N PHE A 65 -12.59 -4.58 -1.87
CA PHE A 65 -12.88 -4.54 -3.30
C PHE A 65 -14.31 -4.06 -3.49
N GLU A 66 -14.48 -3.03 -4.30
CA GLU A 66 -15.80 -2.53 -4.70
C GLU A 66 -16.07 -2.96 -6.14
N ALA A 67 -17.31 -3.36 -6.43
CA ALA A 67 -17.74 -3.59 -7.80
C ALA A 67 -17.86 -2.23 -8.52
N ALA A 68 -17.50 -2.22 -9.81
CA ALA A 68 -17.64 -1.04 -10.67
C ALA A 68 -19.11 -0.68 -10.93
#